data_AF-A0A7V7CW12-F1
#
_entry.id   AF-A0A7V7CW12-F1
#
_cell.length_a   1.000
_cell.length_b   1.000
_cell.length_c   1.000
_cell.angle_alpha   90.00
_cell.angle_beta   90.00
_cell.angle_gamma   90.00
#
_symmetry.space_group_name_H-M   'P 1'
#
loop_
_entity.id
_entity.type
_entity.pdbx_description
1 polymer ?
#
loop_
_entity_poly.entity_id
_entity_poly.type
_entity_poly.pdbx_seq_one_letter_code
_entity_poly.pdbx_strand_id
1 'polypeptide(L)' 'LAAPIMAGGSNLFLTRARYRTALAGAVEALRRAMQEELSELAAEDVRLAAAAVGRITGRIDVEEVLDVIFRDFCIGK' A
#
# COMPACT_ATOMS: atom_id res chain seq x y z
N LEU A 1 -36.39 -12.15 5.90
CA LEU A 1 -35.46 -11.91 4.78
C LEU A 1 -34.21 -11.19 5.29
N ALA A 2 -33.12 -11.93 5.48
CA ALA A 2 -31.73 -11.44 5.47
C ALA A 2 -30.83 -12.67 5.68
N ALA A 3 -30.38 -13.27 4.58
CA ALA A 3 -29.46 -14.41 4.61
C ALA A 3 -28.08 -13.95 5.12
N PRO A 4 -27.37 -14.75 5.94
CA PRO A 4 -26.01 -14.41 6.33
C PRO A 4 -25.09 -14.61 5.13
N ILE A 5 -24.28 -13.59 4.82
CA ILE A 5 -23.23 -13.66 3.80
C ILE A 5 -22.15 -14.63 4.31
N MET A 6 -22.30 -15.92 4.00
CA MET A 6 -21.27 -16.94 4.18
C MET A 6 -20.49 -17.08 2.86
N ALA A 7 -19.74 -16.03 2.50
CA ALA A 7 -18.80 -16.05 1.39
C ALA A 7 -17.41 -15.62 1.88
N GLY A 8 -16.45 -16.56 1.91
CA GLY A 8 -15.02 -16.25 1.83
C GLY A 8 -14.36 -15.59 3.05
N GLY A 9 -14.51 -16.17 4.25
CA GLY A 9 -13.84 -15.66 5.46
C GLY A 9 -12.33 -15.43 5.28
N SER A 10 -11.60 -16.39 4.70
CA SER A 10 -10.15 -16.28 4.46
C SER A 10 -9.75 -15.08 3.59
N ASN A 11 -10.51 -14.81 2.53
CA ASN A 11 -10.23 -13.71 1.62
C ASN A 11 -10.46 -12.34 2.31
N LEU A 12 -11.57 -12.20 3.04
CA LEU A 12 -11.84 -10.98 3.82
C LEU A 12 -10.80 -10.74 4.92
N PHE A 13 -10.30 -11.79 5.58
CA PHE A 13 -9.21 -11.67 6.55
C PHE A 13 -7.89 -11.26 5.89
N LEU A 14 -7.55 -11.84 4.72
CA LEU A 14 -6.37 -11.46 3.95
C LEU A 14 -6.45 -10.00 3.46
N THR A 15 -7.59 -9.57 2.92
CA THR A 15 -7.83 -8.19 2.49
C THR A 15 -7.70 -7.23 3.67
N ARG A 16 -8.29 -7.54 4.83
CA ARG A 16 -8.14 -6.75 6.05
C ARG A 16 -6.69 -6.64 6.51
N ALA A 17 -5.93 -7.74 6.47
CA ALA A 17 -4.52 -7.72 6.83
C ALA A 17 -3.72 -6.83 5.88
N ARG A 18 -3.90 -6.96 4.56
CA ARG A 18 -3.26 -6.13 3.54
C ARG A 18 -3.59 -4.64 3.73
N TYR A 19 -4.84 -4.32 4.04
CA TYR A 19 -5.28 -2.93 4.25
C TYR A 19 -4.65 -2.35 5.52
N ARG A 20 -4.58 -3.12 6.61
CA ARG A 20 -3.90 -2.68 7.84
C ARG A 20 -2.42 -2.40 7.58
N THR A 21 -1.72 -3.29 6.86
CA THR A 21 -0.31 -3.10 6.54
C THR A 21 -0.09 -1.84 5.70
N ALA A 22 -0.92 -1.63 4.67
CA ALA A 22 -0.82 -0.45 3.82
C ALA A 22 -1.11 0.85 4.59
N LEU A 23 -2.15 0.89 5.43
CA LEU A 23 -2.45 2.05 6.27
C LEU A 23 -1.37 2.31 7.32
N ALA A 24 -0.80 1.26 7.93
CA ALA A 24 0.30 1.40 8.88
C ALA A 24 1.52 2.05 8.21
N GLY A 25 1.86 1.61 6.99
CA GLY A 25 2.92 2.23 6.20
C GLY A 25 2.63 3.71 5.86
N ALA A 26 1.38 4.04 5.51
CA ALA A 26 0.99 5.42 5.24
C ALA A 26 1.14 6.32 6.47
N VAL A 27 0.70 5.84 7.64
CA VAL A 27 0.82 6.59 8.91
C VAL A 27 2.29 6.81 9.26
N GLU A 28 3.13 5.79 9.08
CA GLU A 28 4.55 5.92 9.40
C GLU A 28 5.27 6.91 8.48
N ALA A 29 4.99 6.87 7.18
CA ALA A 29 5.52 7.85 6.24
C ALA A 29 5.06 9.28 6.59
N LEU A 30 3.79 9.48 6.96
CA LEU A 30 3.31 10.80 7.41
C LEU A 30 3.98 11.26 8.70
N ARG A 31 4.26 10.36 9.64
CA ARG A 31 5.02 10.72 10.85
C ARG A 31 6.42 11.21 10.51
N ARG A 32 7.12 10.53 9.61
CA ARG A 32 8.44 10.98 9.15
C ARG A 32 8.36 12.34 8.47
N ALA A 33 7.40 12.53 7.55
CA ALA A 33 7.17 13.83 6.90
C ALA A 33 6.98 14.99 7.89
N MET A 34 6.33 14.76 9.04
CA MET A 34 6.12 15.76 10.08
C MET A 34 7.37 16.09 10.91
N GLN A 35 8.41 15.25 10.84
CA GLN A 35 9.69 15.44 11.52
C GLN A 35 10.79 15.96 10.58
N GLU A 36 10.58 15.91 9.26
CA GLU A 36 11.54 16.37 8.27
C GLU A 36 11.63 17.91 8.22
N GLU A 37 12.85 18.43 8.26
CA GLU A 37 13.11 19.88 8.11
C GLU A 37 13.19 20.30 6.63
N LEU A 38 13.57 19.37 5.76
CA LEU A 38 13.72 19.62 4.32
C LEU A 38 12.40 19.32 3.60
N SER A 39 11.85 20.34 2.94
CA SER A 39 10.59 20.21 2.19
C SER A 39 10.64 19.12 1.12
N GLU A 40 11.80 18.84 0.53
CA GLU A 40 11.95 17.78 -0.49
C GLU A 40 11.78 16.39 0.12
N LEU A 41 12.35 16.14 1.31
CA LEU A 41 12.21 14.88 2.02
C LEU A 41 10.79 14.68 2.56
N ALA A 42 10.20 15.75 3.13
CA ALA A 42 8.81 15.73 3.56
C ALA A 42 7.85 15.43 2.39
N ALA A 43 8.09 16.00 1.21
CA ALA A 43 7.29 15.75 0.02
C ALA A 43 7.39 14.29 -0.46
N GLU A 44 8.60 13.71 -0.44
CA GLU A 44 8.79 12.30 -0.77
C GLU A 44 8.04 11.38 0.21
N ASP A 45 8.08 11.68 1.51
CA ASP A 45 7.34 10.91 2.50
C ASP A 45 5.81 11.02 2.34
N VAL A 46 5.30 12.19 1.95
CA VAL A 46 3.90 12.37 1.58
C VAL A 46 3.55 11.56 0.32
N ARG A 47 4.44 11.51 -0.68
CA ARG A 47 4.27 10.68 -1.88
C ARG A 47 4.19 9.20 -1.52
N LEU A 48 5.07 8.72 -0.64
CA LEU A 48 5.06 7.34 -0.15
C LEU A 48 3.76 7.01 0.61
N ALA A 49 3.27 7.94 1.44
CA ALA A 49 1.99 7.77 2.13
C ALA A 49 0.82 7.68 1.14
N ALA A 50 0.80 8.54 0.12
CA ALA A 50 -0.22 8.54 -0.92
C ALA A 50 -0.21 7.25 -1.74
N ALA A 51 0.96 6.73 -2.11
CA ALA A 51 1.10 5.44 -2.79
C ALA A 51 0.56 4.28 -1.94
N ALA A 52 0.86 4.26 -0.63
CA ALA A 52 0.35 3.26 0.29
C ALA A 52 -1.18 3.26 0.40
N VAL A 53 -1.82 4.44 0.39
CA VAL A 53 -3.28 4.58 0.34
C VAL A 53 -3.83 4.20 -1.04
N GLY A 54 -3.11 4.54 -2.11
CA GLY A 54 -3.46 4.18 -3.50
C GLY A 54 -3.70 2.69 -3.66
N ARG A 55 -2.79 1.85 -3.13
CA ARG A 55 -2.91 0.39 -3.14
C ARG A 55 -4.23 -0.14 -2.58
N ILE A 56 -4.82 0.55 -1.60
CA ILE A 56 -6.08 0.14 -0.97
C ILE A 56 -7.28 0.57 -1.82
N THR A 57 -7.19 1.74 -2.44
CA THR A 57 -8.27 2.36 -3.22
C THR A 57 -8.31 1.92 -4.69
N GLY A 58 -7.39 1.05 -5.10
CA GLY A 58 -7.29 0.55 -6.48
C GLY A 58 -6.49 1.46 -7.41
N ARG A 59 -5.80 2.48 -6.87
CA ARG A 59 -4.80 3.26 -7.60
C ARG A 59 -3.45 2.56 -7.45
N ILE A 60 -3.04 1.85 -8.50
CA ILE A 60 -1.72 1.21 -8.56
C ILE A 60 -0.81 2.10 -9.40
N ASP A 61 0.30 2.53 -8.80
CA ASP A 61 1.30 3.35 -9.49
C ASP A 61 2.08 2.51 -10.53
N VAL A 62 2.56 3.14 -11.60
CA VAL A 62 3.27 2.43 -12.68
C VAL A 62 4.53 1.77 -12.13
N GLU A 63 5.25 2.43 -11.22
CA GLU A 63 6.43 1.88 -10.58
C GLU A 63 6.12 0.60 -9.78
N GLU A 64 4.96 0.50 -9.14
CA GLU A 64 4.58 -0.70 -8.40
C GLU A 64 4.23 -1.86 -9.33
N VAL A 65 3.61 -1.58 -10.50
CA VAL A 65 3.39 -2.58 -11.54
C VAL A 65 4.72 -3.09 -12.09
N LEU A 66 5.68 -2.19 -12.33
CA LEU A 66 7.01 -2.55 -12.78
C LEU A 66 7.74 -3.40 -11.74
N ASP A 67 7.68 -3.05 -10.45
CA ASP A 67 8.29 -3.85 -9.38
C ASP A 67 7.72 -5.26 -9.32
N VAL A 68 6.40 -5.44 -9.48
CA VAL A 68 5.79 -6.78 -9.52
C VAL A 68 6.21 -7.55 -10.76
N ILE A 69 6.23 -6.91 -11.93
CA ILE A 69 6.69 -7.53 -13.18
C ILE A 69 8.14 -7.99 -13.02
N PHE A 70 9.02 -7.14 -12.52
CA PHE A 70 10.46 -7.42 -12.41
C PHE A 70 10.83 -8.31 -11.23
N ARG A 71 9.99 -8.43 -10.18
CA ARG A 71 10.27 -9.30 -9.03
C ARG A 71 10.28 -10.79 -9.38
N ASP A 72 9.50 -11.21 -10.38
CA ASP A 72 9.44 -12.60 -10.84
C ASP A 72 10.39 -12.88 -12.03
N PHE A 73 11.01 -11.83 -12.61
CA PHE A 73 12.17 -12.01 -13.48
C PHE A 73 13.38 -12.30 -12.60
N CYS A 74 13.68 -13.59 -12.38
CA CYS A 74 14.98 -14.01 -11.89
C CYS A 74 16.08 -13.23 -12.66
N ILE A 75 16.95 -12.53 -11.93
CA ILE A 75 18.22 -12.01 -12.47
C ILE A 75 18.95 -13.20 -13.10
N GLY A 76 18.87 -13.30 -14.43
CA GLY A 76 19.24 -14.53 -15.13
C GLY A 76 18.69 -14.66 -16.55
N LYS A 77 18.54 -13.55 -17.28
CA LYS A 77 18.76 -13.50 -18.73
C LYS A 77 19.26 -12.12 -19.11
#